data_AF-A0AAD4KXX0-F1
#
_entry.id   AF-A0AAD4KXX0-F1
#
_cell.length_a   1.000
_cell.length_b   1.000
_cell.length_c   1.000
_cell.angle_alpha   90.00
_cell.angle_beta   90.00
_cell.angle_gamma   90.00
#
_symmetry.space_group_name_H-M   'P 1'
#
loop_
_entity.id
_entity.type
_entity.pdbx_description
1 polymer ?
#
loop_
_entity_poly.entity_id
_entity_poly.type
_entity_poly.pdbx_seq_one_letter_code
_entity_poly.pdbx_strand_id
1 'polypeptide(L)'
;MPVISRLFSVVLRIAEVGFGAVVAGIIGHYLHQQSNGYGDPWKGREIYTEVIAGLSILLGLLWLIPTAHTFFIWPLDVILALAWFAAFGLLVNALDTEACGGIFDWGGLWNDNFCSRWKAAEAFSFLSAIIWLVSGALGIYFVWRVDRTRFHRNGYVYGRYNV
;
A
#
# COMPACT_ATOMS: atom_id res chain seq x y z
N MET A 1 -16.34 9.50 -19.73
CA MET A 1 -15.27 9.51 -18.71
C MET A 1 -13.94 9.42 -19.46
N PRO A 2 -12.99 10.34 -19.27
CA PRO A 2 -11.78 10.39 -20.08
C PRO A 2 -10.95 9.13 -19.85
N VAL A 3 -10.54 8.45 -20.93
CA VAL A 3 -9.77 7.19 -20.94
C VAL A 3 -8.51 7.26 -20.06
N ILE A 4 -7.95 8.46 -19.92
CA ILE A 4 -6.77 8.78 -19.10
C ILE A 4 -6.96 8.41 -17.62
N SER A 5 -8.14 8.64 -17.04
CA SER A 5 -8.37 8.30 -15.62
C SER A 5 -8.45 6.79 -15.38
N ARG A 6 -8.89 6.02 -16.39
CA ARG A 6 -8.87 4.55 -16.33
C ARG A 6 -7.45 4.02 -16.43
N LEU A 7 -6.65 4.54 -17.36
CA LEU A 7 -5.27 4.10 -17.56
C LEU A 7 -4.43 4.36 -16.29
N PHE A 8 -4.55 5.55 -15.71
CA PHE A 8 -3.81 5.90 -14.49
C PHE A 8 -4.17 5.01 -13.31
N SER A 9 -5.46 4.67 -13.15
CA SER A 9 -5.94 3.75 -12.13
C SER A 9 -5.40 2.34 -12.31
N VAL A 10 -5.31 1.83 -13.55
CA VAL A 10 -4.78 0.49 -13.82
C VAL A 10 -3.28 0.43 -13.52
N VAL A 11 -2.51 1.44 -13.92
CA VAL A 11 -1.07 1.50 -13.65
C VAL A 11 -0.79 1.57 -12.13
N LEU A 12 -1.57 2.37 -11.39
CA LEU A 12 -1.46 2.42 -9.93
C LEU A 12 -1.70 1.05 -9.29
N ARG A 13 -2.72 0.29 -9.70
CA ARG A 13 -2.98 -1.06 -9.16
C ARG A 13 -1.85 -2.05 -9.46
N ILE A 14 -1.30 -2.00 -10.68
CA ILE A 14 -0.15 -2.85 -11.04
C ILE A 14 1.07 -2.50 -10.18
N ALA A 15 1.29 -1.20 -9.93
CA ALA A 15 2.35 -0.73 -9.06
C ALA A 15 2.15 -1.22 -7.61
N GLU A 16 0.94 -1.11 -7.05
CA GLU A 16 0.60 -1.62 -5.70
C GLU A 16 0.92 -3.11 -5.55
N VAL A 17 0.49 -3.92 -6.52
CA VAL A 17 0.77 -5.37 -6.53
C VAL A 17 2.27 -5.65 -6.66
N GLY A 18 2.96 -4.90 -7.53
CA GLY A 18 4.40 -5.05 -7.74
C GLY A 18 5.20 -4.77 -6.47
N PHE A 19 4.93 -3.66 -5.79
CA PHE A 19 5.63 -3.32 -4.55
C PHE A 19 5.30 -4.27 -3.40
N GLY A 20 4.03 -4.68 -3.27
CA GLY A 20 3.63 -5.72 -2.30
C GLY A 20 4.35 -7.05 -2.53
N ALA A 21 4.46 -7.49 -3.80
CA ALA A 21 5.14 -8.73 -4.16
C ALA A 21 6.65 -8.71 -3.86
N VAL A 22 7.32 -7.58 -4.10
CA VAL A 22 8.74 -7.42 -3.77
C VAL A 22 8.95 -7.56 -2.26
N VAL A 23 8.13 -6.88 -1.44
CA VAL A 23 8.24 -6.95 0.03
C VAL A 23 7.93 -8.37 0.54
N ALA A 24 6.86 -9.01 0.05
CA ALA A 24 6.52 -10.39 0.41
C ALA A 24 7.64 -11.38 0.04
N GLY A 25 8.27 -11.21 -1.12
CA GLY A 25 9.39 -12.06 -1.53
C GLY A 25 10.61 -11.93 -0.61
N ILE A 26 10.92 -10.70 -0.19
CA ILE A 26 12.06 -10.44 0.71
C ILE A 26 11.76 -10.97 2.12
N ILE A 27 10.61 -10.62 2.70
CA ILE A 27 10.22 -11.05 4.06
C ILE A 27 9.98 -12.56 4.14
N GLY A 28 9.35 -13.16 3.14
CA GLY A 28 9.13 -14.61 3.06
C GLY A 28 10.44 -15.41 3.02
N HIS A 29 11.47 -14.91 2.34
CA HIS A 29 12.80 -15.53 2.35
C HIS A 29 13.42 -15.51 3.75
N TYR A 30 13.30 -14.38 4.46
CA TYR A 30 13.78 -14.27 5.85
C TYR A 30 13.03 -15.20 6.79
N LEU A 31 11.70 -15.31 6.64
CA LEU A 31 10.88 -16.18 7.47
C LEU A 31 11.25 -17.67 7.29
N HIS A 32 11.58 -18.09 6.06
CA HIS A 32 12.02 -19.46 5.79
C HIS A 32 13.40 -19.76 6.38
N GLN A 33 14.33 -18.81 6.30
CA GLN A 33 15.68 -18.98 6.81
C GLN A 33 15.71 -19.03 8.35
N GLN A 34 14.85 -18.25 9.00
CA GLN A 34 14.66 -18.25 10.47
C GLN A 34 13.97 -19.51 11.00
N SER A 35 13.23 -20.25 10.17
CA SER A 35 12.59 -21.52 10.57
C SER A 35 13.61 -22.64 10.85
N ASN A 36 14.83 -22.52 10.33
CA ASN A 36 15.88 -23.56 10.41
C ASN A 36 17.02 -23.22 11.39
N GLY A 37 17.05 -22.01 11.95
CA GLY A 37 18.10 -21.52 12.85
C GLY A 37 17.51 -20.87 14.10
N TYR A 38 18.12 -21.19 15.25
CA TYR A 38 17.85 -20.71 16.62
C TYR A 38 16.89 -19.52 16.74
N GLY A 39 15.74 -19.79 17.38
CA GLY A 39 14.64 -18.87 17.56
C GLY A 39 14.99 -17.63 18.38
N ASP A 40 14.92 -16.49 17.73
CA ASP A 40 14.84 -15.17 18.35
C ASP A 40 13.38 -14.63 18.36
N PRO A 41 13.05 -13.67 19.24
CA PRO A 41 11.69 -13.23 19.57
C PRO A 41 11.02 -12.30 18.53
N TRP A 42 11.65 -12.03 17.39
CA TRP A 42 11.23 -11.01 16.42
C TRP A 42 10.11 -11.39 15.45
N LYS A 43 9.52 -12.59 15.60
CA LYS A 43 8.52 -13.17 14.67
C LYS A 43 7.29 -12.28 14.42
N GLY A 44 6.85 -11.50 15.40
CA GLY A 44 5.61 -10.74 15.29
C GLY A 44 5.64 -9.64 14.22
N ARG A 45 6.82 -9.06 13.98
CA ARG A 45 6.96 -7.91 13.08
C ARG A 45 6.97 -8.32 11.61
N GLU A 46 7.73 -9.36 11.30
CA GLU A 46 7.83 -9.93 9.97
C GLU A 46 6.49 -10.54 9.53
N ILE A 47 5.81 -11.27 10.43
CA ILE A 47 4.47 -11.83 10.16
C ILE A 47 3.46 -10.71 9.86
N TYR A 48 3.49 -9.60 10.62
CA TYR A 48 2.62 -8.46 10.34
C TYR A 48 2.86 -7.91 8.92
N THR A 49 4.13 -7.71 8.55
CA THR A 49 4.50 -7.15 7.24
C THR A 49 4.13 -8.09 6.09
N GLU A 50 4.27 -9.40 6.28
CA GLU A 50 3.88 -10.43 5.32
C GLU A 50 2.37 -10.47 5.12
N VAL A 51 1.59 -10.38 6.21
CA VAL A 51 0.12 -10.35 6.15
C VAL A 51 -0.37 -9.10 5.41
N ILE A 52 0.21 -7.93 5.70
CA ILE A 52 -0.13 -6.70 4.98
C ILE A 52 0.26 -6.79 3.50
N ALA A 53 1.42 -7.34 3.19
CA ALA A 53 1.85 -7.57 1.82
C ALA A 53 0.89 -8.51 1.08
N GLY A 54 0.53 -9.65 1.67
CA GLY A 54 -0.43 -10.61 1.11
C GLY A 54 -1.83 -10.02 0.89
N LEU A 55 -2.35 -9.26 1.86
CA LEU A 55 -3.63 -8.55 1.73
C LEU A 55 -3.58 -7.52 0.61
N SER A 56 -2.48 -6.76 0.49
CA SER A 56 -2.33 -5.75 -0.56
C SER A 56 -2.27 -6.37 -1.96
N ILE A 57 -1.60 -7.51 -2.12
CA ILE A 57 -1.54 -8.26 -3.39
C ILE A 57 -2.93 -8.80 -3.75
N LEU A 58 -3.61 -9.45 -2.81
CA LEU A 58 -4.95 -10.00 -3.04
C LEU A 58 -5.94 -8.90 -3.40
N LEU A 59 -5.95 -7.81 -2.65
CA LEU A 59 -6.87 -6.70 -2.86
C LEU A 59 -6.54 -5.94 -4.15
N GLY A 60 -5.26 -5.70 -4.45
CA GLY A 60 -4.81 -5.08 -5.71
C GLY A 60 -5.18 -5.92 -6.93
N LEU A 61 -5.09 -7.25 -6.84
CA LEU A 61 -5.49 -8.17 -7.90
C LEU A 61 -7.02 -8.25 -8.04
N LEU A 62 -7.74 -8.33 -6.92
CA LEU A 62 -9.21 -8.40 -6.88
C LEU A 62 -9.83 -7.13 -7.49
N TRP A 63 -9.25 -5.97 -7.22
CA TRP A 63 -9.70 -4.69 -7.78
C TRP A 63 -9.23 -4.39 -9.21
N LEU A 64 -8.37 -5.23 -9.79
CA LEU A 64 -8.06 -5.18 -11.22
C LEU A 64 -9.28 -5.54 -12.07
N ILE A 65 -10.20 -6.37 -11.54
CA ILE A 65 -11.45 -6.72 -12.22
C ILE A 65 -12.43 -5.55 -12.07
N PRO A 66 -12.87 -4.90 -13.16
CA PRO A 66 -13.70 -3.70 -13.11
C PRO A 66 -15.18 -4.03 -12.81
N THR A 67 -15.44 -4.99 -11.92
CA THR A 67 -16.77 -5.44 -11.53
C THR A 67 -17.24 -4.70 -10.27
N ALA A 68 -17.94 -3.60 -10.54
CA ALA A 68 -19.13 -3.17 -9.79
C ALA A 68 -19.03 -2.62 -8.35
N HIS A 69 -17.89 -2.19 -7.80
CA HIS A 69 -17.89 -1.55 -6.45
C HIS A 69 -17.03 -0.27 -6.29
N THR A 70 -16.88 0.57 -7.33
CA THR A 70 -16.03 1.77 -7.32
C THR A 70 -16.29 2.78 -6.17
N PHE A 71 -17.46 2.76 -5.53
CA PHE A 71 -17.79 3.70 -4.44
C PHE A 71 -17.15 3.36 -3.08
N PHE A 72 -16.83 2.09 -2.79
CA PHE A 72 -16.34 1.66 -1.45
C PHE A 72 -14.83 1.34 -1.39
N ILE A 73 -14.09 1.61 -2.46
CA ILE A 73 -12.68 1.21 -2.56
C ILE A 73 -11.76 2.21 -1.87
N TRP A 74 -12.09 3.51 -1.94
CA TRP A 74 -11.26 4.59 -1.42
C TRP A 74 -10.94 4.51 0.09
N PRO A 75 -11.85 4.07 1.01
CA PRO A 75 -11.51 3.97 2.42
C PRO A 75 -10.53 2.83 2.68
N LEU A 76 -10.68 1.71 1.96
CA LEU A 76 -9.82 0.55 2.14
C LEU A 76 -8.42 0.83 1.58
N ASP A 77 -8.30 1.59 0.50
CA ASP A 77 -7.01 2.08 0.00
C ASP A 77 -6.28 2.93 1.07
N VAL A 78 -7.00 3.81 1.78
CA VAL A 78 -6.42 4.64 2.86
C VAL A 78 -6.02 3.80 4.08
N ILE A 79 -6.84 2.82 4.46
CA ILE A 79 -6.52 1.91 5.57
C ILE A 79 -5.25 1.11 5.24
N LEU A 80 -5.11 0.63 4.01
CA LEU A 80 -3.91 -0.07 3.56
C LEU A 80 -2.68 0.84 3.53
N ALA A 81 -2.83 2.10 3.11
CA ALA A 81 -1.74 3.07 3.21
C ALA A 81 -1.25 3.24 4.65
N LEU A 82 -2.17 3.38 5.61
CA LEU A 82 -1.83 3.48 7.04
C LEU A 82 -1.19 2.19 7.57
N ALA A 83 -1.65 1.02 7.14
CA ALA A 83 -1.04 -0.26 7.49
C ALA A 83 0.38 -0.39 6.94
N TRP A 84 0.64 0.10 5.73
CA TRP A 84 1.98 0.16 5.15
C TRP A 84 2.90 1.16 5.87
N PHE A 85 2.38 2.31 6.35
CA PHE A 85 3.14 3.20 7.22
C PHE A 85 3.49 2.56 8.55
N ALA A 86 2.57 1.80 9.15
CA ALA A 86 2.85 1.03 10.36
C ALA A 86 3.89 -0.07 10.11
N ALA A 87 3.80 -0.77 8.98
CA ALA A 87 4.80 -1.76 8.54
C ALA A 87 6.18 -1.12 8.41
N PHE A 88 6.29 0.03 7.73
CA PHE A 88 7.53 0.80 7.61
C PHE A 88 8.12 1.15 8.98
N GLY A 89 7.32 1.69 9.89
CA GLY A 89 7.78 2.02 11.25
C GLY A 89 8.28 0.78 12.03
N LEU A 90 7.68 -0.38 11.77
CA LEU A 90 8.09 -1.65 12.35
C LEU A 90 9.46 -2.12 11.83
N LEU A 91 9.70 -1.95 10.52
CA LEU A 91 10.98 -2.27 9.86
C LEU A 91 12.10 -1.34 10.34
N VAL A 92 11.82 -0.03 10.47
CA VAL A 92 12.79 0.95 11.00
C VAL A 92 13.16 0.62 12.44
N ASN A 93 12.17 0.32 13.29
CA ASN A 93 12.43 -0.04 14.68
C ASN A 93 13.19 -1.36 14.83
N ALA A 94 13.16 -2.24 13.82
CA ALA A 94 13.99 -3.44 13.79
C ALA A 94 15.44 -3.08 13.40
N LEU A 95 15.63 -2.18 12.44
CA LEU A 95 16.95 -1.75 11.98
C LEU A 95 17.74 -0.98 13.04
N ASP A 96 17.08 -0.24 13.93
CA ASP A 96 17.74 0.47 15.04
C ASP A 96 18.26 -0.49 16.14
N THR A 97 17.67 -1.70 16.24
CA THR A 97 18.04 -2.68 17.27
C THR A 97 19.20 -3.59 16.81
N GLU A 98 19.28 -3.85 15.51
CA GLU A 98 20.37 -4.63 14.91
C GLU A 98 21.50 -3.68 14.48
N ALA A 99 22.78 -4.03 14.66
CA ALA A 99 23.95 -3.18 14.41
C ALA A 99 24.24 -2.89 12.91
N CYS A 100 23.19 -2.57 12.15
CA CYS A 100 23.15 -2.44 10.70
C CYS A 100 23.46 -1.02 10.19
N GLY A 101 23.91 -0.13 11.07
CA GLY A 101 24.10 1.30 10.77
C GLY A 101 22.77 2.05 10.67
N GLY A 102 22.83 3.38 10.76
CA GLY A 102 21.64 4.22 10.78
C GLY A 102 20.81 4.18 9.48
N ILE A 103 19.60 4.73 9.56
CA ILE A 103 18.59 4.88 8.48
C ILE A 103 19.18 5.56 7.23
N PHE A 104 20.21 6.40 7.40
CA PHE A 104 20.88 7.14 6.32
C PHE A 104 22.32 6.69 6.04
N ASP A 105 22.77 5.59 6.63
CA ASP A 105 24.09 5.04 6.34
C ASP A 105 24.01 4.14 5.09
N TRP A 106 24.25 4.75 3.93
CA TRP A 106 24.32 4.05 2.64
C TRP A 106 25.76 3.64 2.29
N GLY A 107 26.68 3.64 3.26
CA GLY A 107 28.04 3.13 3.09
C GLY A 107 28.06 1.59 3.03
N GLY A 108 28.73 1.02 2.03
CA GLY A 108 29.04 -0.43 2.02
C GLY A 108 28.00 -1.36 1.37
N LEU A 109 27.06 -0.86 0.57
CA LEU A 109 26.05 -1.67 -0.15
C LEU A 109 26.59 -2.63 -1.23
N TRP A 110 27.91 -2.70 -1.41
CA TRP A 110 28.53 -3.51 -2.47
C TRP A 110 28.69 -4.99 -2.14
N ASN A 111 28.48 -5.39 -0.88
CA ASN A 111 28.44 -6.80 -0.49
C ASN A 111 26.98 -7.22 -0.28
N ASP A 112 26.56 -8.32 -0.90
CA ASP A 112 25.22 -8.94 -0.84
C ASP A 112 24.88 -9.45 0.58
N ASN A 113 24.84 -8.52 1.53
CA ASN A 113 24.66 -8.79 2.95
C ASN A 113 23.20 -8.58 3.35
N PHE A 114 22.78 -9.31 4.39
CA PHE A 114 21.45 -9.28 5.02
C PHE A 114 20.90 -7.84 5.19
N CYS A 115 21.77 -6.91 5.60
CA CYS A 115 21.43 -5.52 5.86
C CYS A 115 20.92 -4.73 4.63
N SER A 116 21.55 -4.94 3.47
CA SER A 116 21.21 -4.21 2.23
C SER A 116 19.80 -4.61 1.74
N ARG A 117 19.50 -5.91 1.80
CA ARG A 117 18.20 -6.47 1.42
C ARG A 117 17.08 -6.01 2.37
N TRP A 118 17.36 -5.89 3.67
CA TRP A 118 16.42 -5.33 4.64
C TRP A 118 16.12 -3.85 4.39
N LYS A 119 17.15 -3.03 4.14
CA LYS A 119 17.01 -1.61 3.75
C LYS A 119 16.20 -1.45 2.45
N ALA A 120 16.35 -2.38 1.50
CA ALA A 120 15.53 -2.39 0.31
C ALA A 120 14.04 -2.63 0.63
N ALA A 121 13.73 -3.63 1.47
CA ALA A 121 12.35 -3.92 1.88
C ALA A 121 11.70 -2.73 2.61
N GLU A 122 12.47 -2.02 3.45
CA GLU A 122 12.04 -0.79 4.11
C GLU A 122 11.63 0.28 3.09
N ALA A 123 12.49 0.59 2.11
CA ALA A 123 12.20 1.59 1.09
C ALA A 123 10.97 1.24 0.24
N PHE A 124 10.82 -0.04 -0.14
CA PHE A 124 9.65 -0.49 -0.91
C PHE A 124 8.36 -0.45 -0.09
N SER A 125 8.41 -0.69 1.22
CA SER A 125 7.24 -0.56 2.10
C SER A 125 6.73 0.89 2.18
N PHE A 126 7.64 1.86 2.23
CA PHE A 126 7.31 3.28 2.21
C PHE A 126 6.72 3.72 0.86
N LEU A 127 7.31 3.26 -0.25
CA LEU A 127 6.80 3.56 -1.58
C LEU A 127 5.40 2.97 -1.80
N SER A 128 5.17 1.74 -1.31
CA SER A 128 3.85 1.12 -1.30
C SER A 128 2.83 1.97 -0.53
N ALA A 129 3.18 2.46 0.66
CA ALA A 129 2.31 3.33 1.46
C ALA A 129 1.86 4.59 0.69
N ILE A 130 2.79 5.25 0.00
CA ILE A 130 2.50 6.44 -0.81
C ILE A 130 1.55 6.10 -1.96
N ILE A 131 1.78 4.99 -2.65
CA ILE A 131 0.98 4.60 -3.81
C ILE A 131 -0.47 4.29 -3.40
N TRP A 132 -0.65 3.53 -2.32
CA TRP A 132 -1.97 3.26 -1.75
C TRP A 132 -2.68 4.56 -1.32
N LEU A 133 -1.94 5.51 -0.74
CA LEU A 133 -2.47 6.83 -0.38
C LEU A 133 -2.92 7.63 -1.60
N VAL A 134 -2.12 7.64 -2.67
CA VAL A 134 -2.47 8.32 -3.93
C VAL A 134 -3.70 7.69 -4.57
N SER A 135 -3.83 6.35 -4.57
CA SER A 135 -5.04 5.67 -5.04
C SER A 135 -6.27 6.08 -4.24
N GLY A 136 -6.18 6.06 -2.90
CA GLY A 136 -7.26 6.50 -2.01
C GLY A 136 -7.65 7.96 -2.23
N ALA A 137 -6.67 8.86 -2.35
CA ALA A 137 -6.90 10.29 -2.59
C ALA A 137 -7.58 10.55 -3.95
N LEU A 138 -7.18 9.83 -5.00
CA LEU A 138 -7.85 9.89 -6.30
C LEU A 138 -9.29 9.38 -6.20
N GLY A 139 -9.52 8.30 -5.47
CA GLY A 139 -10.86 7.77 -5.17
C GLY A 139 -11.76 8.83 -4.51
N ILE A 140 -11.28 9.49 -3.46
CA ILE A 140 -11.98 10.59 -2.78
C ILE A 140 -12.28 11.74 -3.75
N TYR A 141 -11.27 12.17 -4.53
CA TYR A 141 -11.43 13.25 -5.49
C TYR A 141 -12.54 12.97 -6.52
N PHE A 142 -12.62 11.74 -7.02
CA PHE A 142 -13.68 11.35 -7.96
C PHE A 142 -15.07 11.32 -7.30
N VAL A 143 -15.20 10.80 -6.07
CA VAL A 143 -16.46 10.80 -5.32
C VAL A 143 -16.95 12.23 -5.07
N TRP A 144 -16.07 13.08 -4.53
CA TRP A 144 -16.38 14.50 -4.28
C TRP A 144 -16.74 15.26 -5.57
N ARG A 145 -16.10 14.93 -6.70
CA ARG A 145 -16.43 15.56 -7.98
C ARG A 145 -17.81 15.15 -8.50
N VAL A 146 -18.23 13.89 -8.30
CA VAL A 146 -19.57 13.40 -8.68
C VAL A 146 -20.66 14.03 -7.81
N ASP A 147 -20.40 14.21 -6.51
CA ASP A 147 -21.37 14.85 -5.60
C ASP A 147 -21.60 16.32 -5.96
N ARG A 148 -20.56 17.08 -6.35
CA ARG A 148 -20.72 18.47 -6.80
C ARG A 148 -21.57 18.59 -8.07
N THR A 149 -21.45 17.69 -9.03
CA THR A 149 -22.31 17.67 -10.22
C THR A 149 -23.75 17.25 -9.89
N ARG A 150 -23.96 16.39 -8.90
CA ARG A 150 -25.30 16.01 -8.43
C ARG A 150 -26.00 17.14 -7.67
N PHE A 151 -25.28 17.87 -6.81
CA PHE A 151 -25.83 19.04 -6.11
C PHE A 151 -26.28 20.14 -7.07
N HIS A 152 -25.50 20.46 -8.11
CA HIS A 152 -25.92 21.43 -9.13
C HIS A 152 -27.12 20.96 -9.97
N ARG A 153 -27.29 19.65 -10.17
CA ARG A 153 -28.40 19.11 -10.97
C ARG A 153 -29.70 18.91 -10.17
N ASN A 154 -29.61 18.57 -8.89
CA ASN A 154 -30.78 18.40 -8.00
C ASN A 154 -31.34 19.72 -7.43
N GLY A 155 -30.63 20.84 -7.57
CA GLY A 155 -31.14 22.17 -7.18
C GLY A 155 -32.30 22.71 -8.03
N TYR A 156 -32.70 22.02 -9.11
CA TYR A 156 -33.79 22.45 -10.00
C TYR A 156 -35.09 21.63 -9.87
N VAL A 157 -35.20 20.68 -8.92
CA VAL A 157 -36.36 19.75 -8.84
C VAL A 157 -37.00 19.70 -7.45
N TYR A 158 -37.10 20.85 -6.77
CA TYR A 158 -37.97 21.01 -5.58
C TYR A 158 -38.66 22.38 -5.61
N GLY A 159 -39.55 22.59 -6.60
CA GLY A 159 -40.25 23.87 -6.75
C GLY A 159 -41.47 23.82 -7.66
N ARG A 160 -42.24 22.71 -7.68
CA ARG A 160 -43.54 22.69 -8.37
C ARG A 160 -44.54 21.71 -7.75
N TYR A 161 -45.09 22.09 -6.61
CA TYR A 161 -46.46 21.73 -6.26
C TYR A 161 -47.23 23.04 -6.12
N ASN A 162 -47.79 23.51 -7.23
CA ASN A 162 -48.85 24.50 -7.18
C ASN A 162 -50.16 23.72 -7.25
N VAL A 163 -50.97 23.93 -6.21
CA VAL A 163 -52.42 23.76 -6.08
C VAL A 163 -53.20 23.27 -7.30
#